data_AF-A0A8T4RMZ5-F1
#
_entry.id   AF-A0A8T4RMZ5-F1
#
_cell.length_a   1.000
_cell.length_b   1.000
_cell.length_c   1.000
_cell.angle_alpha   90.00
_cell.angle_beta   90.00
_cell.angle_gamma   90.00
#
_symmetry.space_group_name_H-M   'P 1'
#
loop_
_entity.id
_entity.type
_entity.pdbx_description
1 polymer ?
#
loop_
_entity_poly.entity_id
_entity_poly.type
_entity_poly.pdbx_seq_one_letter_code
_entity_poly.pdbx_strand_id
1 'polypeptide(L)'
;MFNQYLFFRKIPNAQDTKRTTGRDAQHNNILAAKAVAQAVRTTLGPKGMDKMIVDSVGDVIVTNDGVTILKEMHIEHPAAKMVVEVAKTQEDVVGDGTTTAVVIAGELLKKAEDLLDQEIHPTVLAKGYRLAEVEAQKILKNIAMPLSLNNDEMLCNIAITAMTGKGAESNKEQLAKLIVT
;
A
#
# COMPACT_ATOMS: atom_id res chain seq x y z
N MET A 1 47.09 -2.71 -34.87
CA MET A 1 45.91 -1.88 -34.59
C MET A 1 44.70 -2.82 -34.53
N PHE A 2 43.84 -2.67 -33.52
CA PHE A 2 42.65 -3.47 -33.18
C PHE A 2 42.84 -4.68 -32.24
N ASN A 3 42.79 -4.31 -30.95
CA ASN A 3 42.52 -5.14 -29.79
C ASN A 3 40.98 -5.27 -29.66
N GLN A 4 40.41 -6.47 -29.77
CA GLN A 4 38.97 -6.69 -29.60
C GLN A 4 38.73 -7.20 -28.18
N TYR A 5 38.33 -6.29 -27.30
CA TYR A 5 37.96 -6.57 -25.92
C TYR A 5 36.71 -7.46 -25.87
N LEU A 6 36.89 -8.70 -25.42
CA LEU A 6 35.81 -9.52 -24.87
C LEU A 6 35.29 -8.82 -23.59
N PHE A 7 34.10 -8.25 -23.66
CA PHE A 7 33.34 -7.80 -22.50
C PHE A 7 32.82 -9.03 -21.73
N PHE A 8 33.66 -9.64 -20.90
CA PHE A 8 33.18 -10.56 -19.87
C PHE A 8 32.42 -9.72 -18.83
N ARG A 9 31.10 -9.78 -18.87
CA ARG A 9 30.22 -9.29 -17.80
C ARG A 9 30.65 -10.01 -16.52
N LYS A 10 31.32 -9.30 -15.62
CA LYS A 10 31.73 -9.76 -14.29
C LYS A 10 30.50 -10.40 -13.63
N ILE A 11 30.50 -11.73 -13.51
CA ILE A 11 29.56 -12.43 -12.62
C ILE A 11 29.91 -11.93 -11.22
N PRO A 12 28.95 -11.44 -10.42
CA PRO A 12 29.26 -10.98 -9.06
C PRO A 12 29.93 -12.11 -8.29
N ASN A 13 31.09 -11.83 -7.70
CA ASN A 13 31.85 -12.78 -6.90
C ASN A 13 30.99 -13.25 -5.72
N ALA A 14 31.08 -14.52 -5.33
CA ALA A 14 30.36 -15.07 -4.18
C ALA A 14 30.68 -14.36 -2.83
N GLN A 15 31.72 -13.51 -2.81
CA GLN A 15 32.08 -12.65 -1.68
C GLN A 15 31.20 -11.38 -1.56
N ASP A 16 30.54 -10.95 -2.65
CA ASP A 16 29.59 -9.83 -2.64
C ASP A 16 28.13 -10.27 -2.37
N THR A 17 27.88 -11.57 -2.27
CA THR A 17 26.57 -12.11 -1.91
C THR A 17 26.42 -12.25 -0.39
N LYS A 18 25.78 -11.28 0.25
CA LYS A 18 25.28 -11.44 1.63
C LYS A 18 24.04 -12.32 1.63
N ARG A 19 24.15 -13.51 2.23
CA ARG A 19 23.02 -14.43 2.44
C ARG A 19 22.42 -14.20 3.83
N THR A 20 21.24 -13.62 3.88
CA THR A 20 20.43 -13.52 5.10
C THR A 20 19.56 -14.77 5.21
N THR A 21 19.44 -15.40 6.39
CA THR A 21 18.71 -16.67 6.56
C THR A 21 17.83 -16.67 7.81
N GLY A 22 16.80 -17.53 7.83
CA GLY A 22 15.99 -17.77 9.01
C GLY A 22 15.24 -16.53 9.50
N ARG A 23 15.29 -16.29 10.82
CA ARG A 23 14.60 -15.17 11.49
C ARG A 23 15.06 -13.81 10.98
N ASP A 24 16.36 -13.62 10.75
CA ASP A 24 16.90 -12.32 10.29
C ASP A 24 16.32 -11.91 8.94
N ALA A 25 16.12 -12.87 8.03
CA ALA A 25 15.48 -12.60 6.75
C ALA A 25 14.00 -12.21 6.92
N GLN A 26 13.29 -12.85 7.86
CA GLN A 26 11.89 -12.53 8.16
C GLN A 26 11.75 -11.13 8.75
N HIS A 27 12.57 -10.79 9.75
CA HIS A 27 12.58 -9.45 10.35
C HIS A 27 12.92 -8.38 9.33
N ASN A 28 13.93 -8.61 8.47
CA ASN A 28 14.29 -7.65 7.44
C ASN A 28 13.14 -7.41 6.44
N ASN A 29 12.45 -8.48 6.03
CA ASN A 29 11.26 -8.39 5.16
C ASN A 29 10.15 -7.56 5.82
N ILE A 30 9.86 -7.83 7.09
CA ILE A 30 8.81 -7.13 7.85
C ILE A 30 9.20 -5.66 8.06
N LEU A 31 10.46 -5.38 8.39
CA LEU A 31 10.96 -4.02 8.58
C LEU A 31 10.81 -3.19 7.31
N ALA A 32 11.20 -3.73 6.16
CA ALA A 32 11.06 -3.06 4.87
C ALA A 32 9.59 -2.75 4.53
N ALA A 33 8.69 -3.72 4.75
CA ALA A 33 7.26 -3.53 4.55
C ALA A 33 6.65 -2.48 5.51
N LYS A 34 7.05 -2.49 6.79
CA LYS A 34 6.62 -1.50 7.79
C LYS A 34 7.07 -0.09 7.41
N ALA A 35 8.29 0.06 6.87
CA ALA A 35 8.80 1.36 6.43
C ALA A 35 7.95 1.95 5.29
N VAL A 36 7.58 1.12 4.30
CA VAL A 36 6.65 1.53 3.23
C VAL A 36 5.30 1.96 3.80
N ALA A 37 4.73 1.18 4.72
CA ALA A 37 3.45 1.54 5.33
C ALA A 37 3.52 2.84 6.13
N GLN A 38 4.63 3.07 6.85
CA GLN A 38 4.84 4.32 7.60
C GLN A 38 4.94 5.54 6.68
N ALA A 39 5.52 5.40 5.48
CA ALA A 39 5.68 6.50 4.53
C ALA A 39 4.33 7.11 4.11
N VAL A 40 3.32 6.26 3.88
CA VAL A 40 1.97 6.68 3.47
C VAL A 40 0.98 6.84 4.63
N ARG A 41 1.30 6.35 5.82
CA ARG A 41 0.36 6.32 6.97
C ARG A 41 -0.24 7.69 7.30
N THR A 42 0.54 8.75 7.20
CA THR A 42 0.08 10.09 7.58
C THR A 42 -0.78 10.77 6.51
N THR A 43 -0.99 10.13 5.35
CA THR A 43 -1.88 10.63 4.29
C THR A 43 -3.29 10.04 4.40
N LEU A 44 -3.51 9.14 5.35
CA LEU A 44 -4.78 8.47 5.53
C LEU A 44 -5.88 9.40 6.09
N GLY A 45 -7.00 9.45 5.39
CA GLY A 45 -8.26 10.05 5.84
C GLY A 45 -8.40 11.56 5.53
N PRO A 46 -9.52 12.18 5.95
CA PRO A 46 -9.85 13.58 5.65
C PRO A 46 -8.83 14.63 6.11
N LYS A 47 -8.04 14.29 7.13
CA LYS A 47 -6.97 15.13 7.67
C LYS A 47 -5.58 14.59 7.31
N GLY A 48 -5.52 13.73 6.29
CA GLY A 48 -4.28 13.25 5.73
C GLY A 48 -3.43 14.43 5.25
N MET A 49 -2.13 14.37 5.51
CA MET A 49 -1.20 15.40 5.06
C MET A 49 -0.73 15.08 3.65
N ASP A 50 -0.64 16.11 2.82
CA ASP A 50 0.06 15.99 1.55
C ASP A 50 1.54 15.72 1.78
N LYS A 51 2.13 14.91 0.90
CA LYS A 51 3.55 14.66 0.83
C LYS A 51 4.13 15.40 -0.34
N MET A 52 5.14 16.21 -0.06
CA MET A 52 6.02 16.77 -1.09
C MET A 52 7.13 15.76 -1.36
N ILE A 53 7.18 15.26 -2.58
CA ILE A 53 8.19 14.34 -3.08
C ILE A 53 9.02 15.11 -4.10
N VAL A 54 10.34 15.03 -3.97
CA VAL A 54 11.28 15.62 -4.90
C VAL A 54 12.05 14.47 -5.54
N ASP A 55 11.99 14.38 -6.86
CA ASP A 55 12.68 13.32 -7.60
C ASP A 55 14.19 13.65 -7.78
N SER A 56 14.93 12.76 -8.45
CA SER A 56 16.37 12.96 -8.69
C SER A 56 16.69 14.07 -9.69
N VAL A 57 15.73 14.49 -10.51
CA VAL A 57 15.88 15.53 -11.54
C VAL A 57 15.48 16.91 -10.99
N GLY A 58 14.81 16.95 -9.84
CA GLY A 58 14.33 18.14 -9.15
C GLY A 58 12.84 18.42 -9.35
N ASP A 59 12.11 17.53 -10.01
CA ASP A 59 10.65 17.64 -10.18
C ASP A 59 9.96 17.41 -8.83
N VAL A 60 8.98 18.28 -8.54
CA VAL A 60 8.27 18.29 -7.26
C VAL A 60 6.83 17.84 -7.47
N ILE A 61 6.45 16.77 -6.78
CA ILE A 61 5.07 16.26 -6.75
C ILE A 61 4.53 16.45 -5.33
N VAL A 62 3.37 17.09 -5.22
CA VAL A 62 2.64 17.25 -3.95
C VAL A 62 1.35 16.47 -4.04
N THR A 63 1.21 15.42 -3.22
CA THR A 63 0.02 14.55 -3.24
C THR A 63 -0.20 13.86 -1.90
N ASN A 64 -1.46 13.55 -1.58
CA ASN A 64 -1.82 12.65 -0.48
C ASN A 64 -2.16 11.23 -0.97
N ASP A 65 -2.19 10.99 -2.28
CA ASP A 65 -2.54 9.70 -2.83
C ASP A 65 -1.43 8.67 -2.56
N GLY A 66 -1.77 7.63 -1.81
CA GLY A 66 -0.83 6.62 -1.36
C GLY A 66 -0.16 5.88 -2.51
N VAL A 67 -0.89 5.53 -3.57
CA VAL A 67 -0.31 4.78 -4.69
C VAL A 67 0.65 5.65 -5.51
N THR A 68 0.34 6.93 -5.72
CA THR A 68 1.25 7.89 -6.35
C THR A 68 2.53 8.04 -5.52
N ILE A 69 2.41 8.26 -4.20
CA ILE A 69 3.59 8.35 -3.32
C ILE A 69 4.51 7.13 -3.46
N LEU A 70 3.93 5.93 -3.45
CA LEU A 70 4.69 4.69 -3.54
C LEU A 70 5.33 4.43 -4.90
N LYS A 71 4.76 4.98 -5.99
CA LYS A 71 5.34 4.89 -7.34
C LYS A 71 6.57 5.78 -7.48
N GLU A 72 6.55 6.95 -6.85
CA GLU A 72 7.68 7.90 -6.89
C GLU A 72 8.84 7.47 -5.97
N MET A 73 8.57 6.66 -4.94
CA MET A 73 9.61 6.14 -4.06
C MET A 73 10.48 5.08 -4.75
N HIS A 74 11.80 5.26 -4.73
CA HIS A 74 12.75 4.26 -5.26
C HIS A 74 12.90 3.06 -4.30
N ILE A 75 11.97 2.11 -4.38
CA ILE A 75 11.92 0.93 -3.50
C ILE A 75 12.68 -0.23 -4.12
N GLU A 76 13.78 -0.66 -3.49
CA GLU A 76 14.58 -1.79 -3.95
C GLU A 76 14.16 -3.12 -3.32
N HIS A 77 13.79 -3.10 -2.04
CA HIS A 77 13.58 -4.32 -1.24
C HIS A 77 12.37 -5.14 -1.73
N PRO A 78 12.50 -6.46 -2.00
CA PRO A 78 11.42 -7.26 -2.59
C PRO A 78 10.12 -7.29 -1.75
N ALA A 79 10.24 -7.47 -0.43
CA ALA A 79 9.05 -7.47 0.45
C ALA A 79 8.32 -6.11 0.45
N ALA A 80 9.06 -5.00 0.35
CA ALA A 80 8.49 -3.67 0.23
C ALA A 80 7.78 -3.49 -1.13
N LYS A 81 8.36 -3.99 -2.22
CA LYS A 81 7.70 -4.01 -3.54
C LYS A 81 6.37 -4.79 -3.50
N MET A 82 6.32 -5.93 -2.81
CA MET A 82 5.07 -6.68 -2.67
C MET A 82 3.98 -5.85 -1.98
N VAL A 83 4.33 -5.03 -0.99
CA VAL A 83 3.36 -4.12 -0.34
C VAL A 83 2.90 -3.00 -1.29
N VAL A 84 3.79 -2.48 -2.15
CA VAL A 84 3.38 -1.52 -3.20
C VAL A 84 2.40 -2.16 -4.19
N GLU A 85 2.60 -3.42 -4.56
CA GLU A 85 1.67 -4.14 -5.45
C GLU A 85 0.28 -4.32 -4.82
N VAL A 86 0.16 -4.38 -3.49
CA VAL A 86 -1.15 -4.34 -2.81
C VAL A 86 -1.88 -3.02 -3.11
N ALA A 87 -1.17 -1.88 -3.04
CA ALA A 87 -1.74 -0.58 -3.35
C ALA A 87 -2.20 -0.49 -4.81
N LYS A 88 -1.36 -0.95 -5.75
CA LYS A 88 -1.68 -0.95 -7.18
C LYS A 88 -2.88 -1.84 -7.50
N THR A 89 -2.91 -3.04 -6.93
CA THR A 89 -4.05 -3.96 -7.13
C THR A 89 -5.35 -3.36 -6.58
N GLN A 90 -5.28 -2.68 -5.43
CA GLN A 90 -6.43 -2.00 -4.85
C GLN A 90 -6.93 -0.84 -5.74
N GLU A 91 -6.01 -0.07 -6.31
CA GLU A 91 -6.33 0.98 -7.30
C GLU A 91 -7.01 0.39 -8.54
N ASP A 92 -6.45 -0.69 -9.12
CA ASP A 92 -6.94 -1.28 -10.36
C ASP A 92 -8.33 -1.96 -10.21
N VAL A 93 -8.61 -2.53 -9.03
CA VAL A 93 -9.85 -3.29 -8.80
C VAL A 93 -10.97 -2.43 -8.23
N VAL A 94 -10.64 -1.48 -7.33
CA VAL A 94 -11.63 -0.70 -6.57
C VAL A 94 -11.49 0.80 -6.81
N GLY A 95 -10.26 1.30 -7.01
CA GLY A 95 -9.98 2.73 -7.20
C GLY A 95 -10.06 3.57 -5.92
N ASP A 96 -10.21 2.93 -4.76
CA ASP A 96 -10.21 3.60 -3.46
C ASP A 96 -9.60 2.71 -2.37
N GLY A 97 -9.16 3.33 -1.27
CA GLY A 97 -8.60 2.64 -0.12
C GLY A 97 -7.16 2.15 -0.29
N THR A 98 -6.43 2.64 -1.29
CA THR A 98 -5.02 2.26 -1.55
C THR A 98 -4.12 2.48 -0.33
N THR A 99 -4.17 3.67 0.27
CA THR A 99 -3.44 3.99 1.51
C THR A 99 -3.86 3.07 2.66
N THR A 100 -5.17 2.82 2.82
CA THR A 100 -5.70 1.94 3.86
C THR A 100 -5.16 0.52 3.72
N ALA A 101 -5.15 -0.04 2.50
CA ALA A 101 -4.68 -1.39 2.23
C ALA A 101 -3.19 -1.56 2.62
N VAL A 102 -2.36 -0.58 2.27
CA VAL A 102 -0.92 -0.56 2.61
C VAL A 102 -0.71 -0.46 4.13
N VAL A 103 -1.43 0.43 4.80
CA VAL A 103 -1.32 0.63 6.25
C VAL A 103 -1.76 -0.63 7.00
N ILE A 104 -2.85 -1.27 6.59
CA ILE A 104 -3.31 -2.54 7.16
C ILE A 104 -2.25 -3.63 6.97
N ALA A 105 -1.68 -3.78 5.77
CA ALA A 105 -0.63 -4.76 5.50
C ALA A 105 0.59 -4.55 6.43
N GLY A 106 1.03 -3.30 6.61
CA GLY A 106 2.13 -2.97 7.52
C GLY A 106 1.84 -3.29 8.99
N GLU A 107 0.63 -2.98 9.48
CA GLU A 107 0.24 -3.28 10.87
C GLU A 107 0.05 -4.78 11.11
N LEU A 108 -0.48 -5.52 10.14
CA LEU A 108 -0.55 -6.99 10.21
C LEU A 108 0.84 -7.61 10.27
N LEU A 109 1.79 -7.14 9.45
CA LEU A 109 3.17 -7.63 9.49
C LEU A 109 3.88 -7.28 10.81
N LYS A 110 3.64 -6.08 11.34
CA LYS A 110 4.12 -5.71 12.68
C LYS A 110 3.57 -6.64 13.77
N LYS A 111 2.29 -7.00 13.70
CA LYS A 111 1.70 -7.97 14.65
C LYS A 111 2.21 -9.40 14.43
N ALA A 112 2.50 -9.77 13.19
CA ALA A 112 3.13 -11.05 12.89
C ALA A 112 4.53 -11.14 13.49
N GLU A 113 5.31 -10.05 13.46
CA GLU A 113 6.62 -9.95 14.12
C GLU A 113 6.54 -10.28 15.61
N ASP A 114 5.62 -9.62 16.34
CA ASP A 114 5.38 -9.86 17.77
C ASP A 114 5.10 -11.36 18.07
N LEU A 115 4.46 -12.07 17.14
CA LEU A 115 4.09 -13.48 17.27
C LEU A 115 5.21 -14.44 16.85
N LEU A 116 6.03 -14.05 15.87
CA LEU A 116 7.24 -14.78 15.48
C LEU A 116 8.27 -14.78 16.61
N ASP A 117 8.38 -13.67 17.35
CA ASP A 117 9.23 -13.55 18.54
C ASP A 117 8.79 -14.48 19.67
N GLN A 118 7.50 -14.80 19.72
CA GLN A 118 6.90 -15.81 20.62
C GLN A 118 7.02 -17.24 20.07
N GLU A 119 7.86 -17.43 19.05
CA GLU A 119 8.14 -18.72 18.41
C GLU A 119 6.93 -19.39 17.74
N ILE A 120 5.89 -18.61 17.40
CA ILE A 120 4.76 -19.12 16.63
C ILE A 120 5.19 -19.35 15.18
N HIS A 121 4.99 -20.56 14.68
CA HIS A 121 5.43 -20.93 13.34
C HIS A 121 4.72 -20.09 12.25
N PRO A 122 5.44 -19.56 11.22
CA PRO A 122 4.86 -18.69 10.19
C PRO A 122 3.63 -19.28 9.47
N THR A 123 3.63 -20.60 9.23
CA THR A 123 2.49 -21.30 8.62
C THR A 123 1.22 -21.22 9.47
N VAL A 124 1.35 -21.25 10.79
CA VAL A 124 0.22 -21.10 11.72
C VAL A 124 -0.31 -19.67 11.68
N LEU A 125 0.58 -18.67 11.63
CA LEU A 125 0.19 -17.26 11.48
C LEU A 125 -0.57 -17.00 10.18
N ALA A 126 -0.03 -17.49 9.06
CA ALA A 126 -0.68 -17.34 7.75
C ALA A 126 -2.08 -17.99 7.75
N LYS A 127 -2.22 -19.18 8.34
CA LYS A 127 -3.51 -19.84 8.52
C LYS A 127 -4.45 -19.01 9.40
N GLY A 128 -3.94 -18.46 10.50
CA GLY A 128 -4.69 -17.59 11.40
C GLY A 128 -5.25 -16.35 10.71
N TYR A 129 -4.43 -15.65 9.93
CA TYR A 129 -4.90 -14.49 9.14
C TYR A 129 -5.91 -14.88 8.07
N ARG A 130 -5.77 -16.04 7.43
CA ARG A 130 -6.78 -16.50 6.46
C ARG A 130 -8.14 -16.79 7.13
N LEU A 131 -8.15 -17.32 8.35
CA LEU A 131 -9.38 -17.51 9.12
C LEU A 131 -9.97 -16.15 9.54
N ALA A 132 -9.13 -15.22 10.01
CA ALA A 132 -9.56 -13.89 10.40
C ALA A 132 -10.16 -13.10 9.22
N GLU A 133 -9.58 -13.21 8.03
CA GLU A 133 -10.11 -12.60 6.79
C GLU A 133 -11.54 -13.07 6.51
N VAL A 134 -11.79 -14.38 6.59
CA VAL A 134 -13.12 -14.96 6.34
C VAL A 134 -14.16 -14.42 7.32
N GLU A 135 -13.81 -14.34 8.62
CA GLU A 135 -14.72 -13.78 9.62
C GLU A 135 -14.92 -12.27 9.46
N ALA A 136 -13.86 -11.52 9.13
CA ALA A 136 -13.96 -10.10 8.86
C ALA A 136 -14.92 -9.81 7.69
N GLN A 137 -14.85 -10.60 6.60
CA GLN A 137 -15.77 -10.48 5.47
C GLN A 137 -17.23 -10.76 5.87
N LYS A 138 -17.47 -11.74 6.75
CA LYS A 138 -18.83 -12.01 7.25
C LYS A 138 -19.36 -10.84 8.07
N ILE A 139 -18.55 -10.28 8.96
CA ILE A 139 -18.92 -9.12 9.79
C ILE A 139 -19.24 -7.93 8.90
N LEU A 140 -18.37 -7.62 7.92
CA LEU A 140 -18.57 -6.52 6.98
C LEU A 140 -19.88 -6.66 6.20
N LYS A 141 -20.22 -7.88 5.75
CA LYS A 141 -21.51 -8.15 5.08
C LYS A 141 -22.72 -7.95 5.98
N ASN A 142 -22.61 -8.31 7.26
CA ASN A 142 -23.71 -8.19 8.22
C ASN A 142 -23.99 -6.74 8.62
N ILE A 143 -22.97 -5.89 8.64
CA ILE A 143 -23.12 -4.45 8.96
C ILE A 143 -23.35 -3.58 7.72
N ALA A 144 -23.17 -4.14 6.52
CA ALA A 144 -23.40 -3.42 5.28
C ALA A 144 -24.88 -3.04 5.13
N MET A 145 -25.13 -1.77 4.82
CA MET A 145 -26.48 -1.30 4.53
C MET A 145 -26.78 -1.48 3.04
N PRO A 146 -27.94 -2.04 2.67
CA PRO A 146 -28.33 -2.14 1.27
C PRO A 146 -28.49 -0.75 0.66
N LEU A 147 -28.01 -0.59 -0.57
CA LEU A 147 -28.10 0.65 -1.33
C LEU A 147 -29.01 0.45 -2.54
N SER A 148 -29.89 1.43 -2.77
CA SER A 148 -30.70 1.53 -3.99
C SER A 148 -30.02 2.47 -4.98
N LEU A 149 -29.87 2.03 -6.23
CA LEU A 149 -29.30 2.86 -7.31
C LEU A 149 -30.22 4.02 -7.73
N ASN A 150 -31.49 3.99 -7.33
CA ASN A 150 -32.45 5.07 -7.60
C ASN A 150 -32.48 6.12 -6.47
N ASN A 151 -31.53 6.08 -5.55
CA ASN A 151 -31.42 7.01 -4.44
C ASN A 151 -30.25 7.98 -4.69
N ASP A 152 -30.50 8.97 -5.53
CA ASP A 152 -29.52 9.99 -5.93
C ASP A 152 -28.95 10.74 -4.72
N GLU A 153 -29.76 10.97 -3.68
CA GLU A 153 -29.32 11.62 -2.44
C GLU A 153 -28.24 10.78 -1.74
N MET A 154 -28.47 9.48 -1.60
CA MET A 154 -27.50 8.57 -0.99
C MET A 154 -26.23 8.43 -1.84
N LEU A 155 -26.37 8.33 -3.16
CA LEU A 155 -25.24 8.30 -4.09
C LEU A 155 -24.41 9.59 -4.03
N CYS A 156 -25.07 10.75 -3.97
CA CYS A 156 -24.39 12.04 -3.80
C CYS A 156 -23.61 12.09 -2.49
N ASN A 157 -24.20 11.62 -1.37
CA ASN A 157 -23.52 11.59 -0.08
C ASN A 157 -22.27 10.69 -0.10
N ILE A 158 -22.31 9.56 -0.82
CA ILE A 158 -21.15 8.68 -1.01
C ILE A 158 -20.07 9.40 -1.82
N ALA A 159 -20.41 10.04 -2.94
CA ALA A 159 -19.47 10.77 -3.77
C ALA A 159 -18.79 11.93 -2.99
N ILE A 160 -19.57 12.70 -2.22
CA ILE A 160 -19.06 13.75 -1.32
C ILE A 160 -18.07 13.18 -0.32
N THR A 161 -18.38 12.02 0.27
CA THR A 161 -17.50 11.36 1.25
C THR A 161 -16.19 10.93 0.60
N ALA A 162 -16.23 10.33 -0.60
CA ALA A 162 -15.05 9.85 -1.33
C ALA A 162 -14.10 10.99 -1.78
N MET A 163 -14.63 12.21 -1.95
CA MET A 163 -13.85 13.40 -2.31
C MET A 163 -13.30 14.19 -1.11
N THR A 164 -13.75 13.89 0.11
CA THR A 164 -13.32 14.60 1.31
C THR A 164 -11.83 14.36 1.60
N GLY A 165 -11.09 15.42 1.95
CA GLY A 165 -9.65 15.36 2.18
C GLY A 165 -8.79 15.34 0.91
N LYS A 166 -9.39 15.52 -0.29
CA LYS A 166 -8.69 15.64 -1.58
C LYS A 166 -8.88 17.05 -2.14
N GLY A 167 -8.10 17.45 -3.14
CA GLY A 167 -8.20 18.77 -3.77
C GLY A 167 -9.60 19.10 -4.36
N ALA A 168 -10.39 18.06 -4.69
CA ALA A 168 -11.76 18.18 -5.16
C ALA A 168 -12.77 18.62 -4.07
N GLU A 169 -12.38 18.60 -2.79
CA GLU A 169 -13.27 18.91 -1.66
C GLU A 169 -13.95 20.28 -1.78
N SER A 170 -13.24 21.29 -2.31
CA SER A 170 -13.76 22.65 -2.48
C SER A 170 -15.03 22.74 -3.33
N ASN A 171 -15.26 21.77 -4.23
CA ASN A 171 -16.39 21.74 -5.15
C ASN A 171 -17.16 20.41 -5.09
N LYS A 172 -17.03 19.66 -3.98
CA LYS A 172 -17.55 18.29 -3.87
C LYS A 172 -19.05 18.18 -4.11
N GLU A 173 -19.85 19.17 -3.73
CA GLU A 173 -21.30 19.15 -3.95
C GLU A 173 -21.67 19.30 -5.43
N GLN A 174 -20.96 20.15 -6.18
CA GLN A 174 -21.17 20.29 -7.62
C GLN A 174 -20.69 19.06 -8.38
N LEU A 175 -19.50 18.55 -8.02
CA LEU A 175 -18.93 17.36 -8.65
C LEU A 175 -19.78 16.12 -8.38
N ALA A 176 -20.29 15.94 -7.15
CA ALA A 176 -21.15 14.82 -6.81
C ALA A 176 -22.43 14.81 -7.66
N LYS A 177 -23.06 15.96 -7.85
CA LYS A 177 -24.26 16.08 -8.70
C LYS A 177 -23.98 15.68 -10.15
N LEU A 178 -22.82 16.08 -10.70
CA LEU A 178 -22.43 15.73 -12.06
C LEU A 178 -22.12 14.24 -12.25
N ILE A 179 -21.55 13.59 -11.23
CA ILE A 179 -21.17 12.17 -11.28
C ILE A 179 -22.39 11.24 -11.13
N VAL A 180 -23.40 11.66 -10.37
CA VAL A 180 -24.58 10.83 -10.04
C VAL A 180 -25.69 10.92 -11.09
N THR A 181 -25.78 12.02 -11.85
CA THR A 181 -26.68 12.16 -13.03
C THR A 181 -26.37 11.18 -14.15
#